data_AF-A0A7J7G4C0-F1
#
_entry.id   AF-A0A7J7G4C0-F1
#
_cell.length_a   1.000
_cell.length_b   1.000
_cell.length_c   1.000
_cell.angle_alpha   90.00
_cell.angle_beta   90.00
_cell.angle_gamma   90.00
#
_symmetry.space_group_name_H-M   'P 1'
#
loop_
_entity.id
_entity.type
_entity.pdbx_description
1 polymer ?
#
loop_
_entity_poly.entity_id
_entity_poly.type
_entity_poly.pdbx_seq_one_letter_code
_entity_poly.pdbx_strand_id
1 'polypeptide(L)' 'MERHRDEQVIKKGPWIAEEDEVLMNFVNKYGPKDWSTIRSMGLLPRTGKSCRLRWVNKLRPNLKM' A
#
# COMPACT_ATOMS: atom_id res chain seq x y z
N MET A 1 -20.30 -12.98 11.72
CA MET A 1 -19.31 -12.70 10.65
C MET A 1 -18.11 -12.01 11.27
N GLU A 2 -17.25 -12.77 11.96
CA GLU A 2 -15.99 -12.23 12.47
C GLU A 2 -14.98 -12.24 11.33
N ARG A 3 -14.75 -11.05 10.76
CA ARG A 3 -13.71 -10.84 9.76
C ARG A 3 -12.37 -11.09 10.45
N HIS A 4 -11.85 -12.32 10.33
CA HIS A 4 -10.48 -12.69 10.64
C HIS A 4 -9.58 -11.65 9.98
N ARG A 5 -9.18 -10.65 10.75
CA ARG A 5 -8.38 -9.53 10.25
C ARG A 5 -6.93 -9.90 10.48
N ASP A 6 -6.52 -10.93 9.74
CA ASP A 6 -5.16 -11.39 9.48
C ASP A 6 -4.12 -10.49 10.14
N GLU A 7 -3.63 -10.98 11.27
CA GLU A 7 -2.54 -10.47 12.10
C GLU A 7 -1.20 -10.67 11.37
N GLN A 8 -1.18 -10.36 10.07
CA GLN A 8 0.02 -10.30 9.25
C GLN A 8 0.89 -9.23 9.89
N VAL A 9 1.96 -9.68 10.53
CA VAL A 9 2.96 -8.87 11.26
C VAL A 9 3.26 -7.64 10.41
N ILE A 10 2.66 -6.50 10.79
CA ILE A 10 2.82 -5.27 10.02
C ILE A 10 4.30 -4.95 10.09
N LYS A 11 5.00 -5.05 8.95
CA LYS A 11 6.42 -4.72 8.90
C LYS A 11 6.53 -3.26 9.32
N LYS A 12 7.15 -3.00 10.47
CA LYS A 12 7.48 -1.66 10.96
C LYS A 12 8.92 -1.39 10.55
N GLY A 13 9.09 -0.90 9.33
CA GLY A 13 10.41 -0.66 8.74
C GLY A 13 10.31 0.24 7.51
N PRO A 14 11.45 0.68 6.97
CA PRO A 14 11.50 1.45 5.73
C PRO A 14 10.80 0.69 4.61
N TRP A 15 10.19 1.43 3.69
CA TRP A 15 9.66 0.87 2.46
C TRP A 15 10.82 0.53 1.54
N ILE A 16 10.81 -0.69 1.01
CA ILE A 16 11.78 -1.15 0.01
C ILE A 16 11.23 -0.94 -1.40
N ALA A 17 12.12 -0.94 -2.38
CA ALA A 17 11.77 -0.69 -3.78
C ALA A 17 10.69 -1.67 -4.29
N GLU A 18 10.77 -2.95 -3.91
CA GLU A 18 9.76 -3.94 -4.31
C GLU A 18 8.36 -3.60 -3.76
N GLU A 19 8.26 -3.13 -2.51
CA GLU A 19 6.98 -2.72 -1.94
C GLU A 19 6.41 -1.49 -2.66
N ASP A 20 7.28 -0.55 -3.03
CA ASP A 20 6.92 0.64 -3.78
C ASP A 20 6.46 0.30 -5.21
N GLU A 21 7.11 -0.65 -5.89
CA GLU A 21 6.69 -1.15 -7.21
C GLU A 21 5.31 -1.80 -7.17
N VAL A 22 5.06 -2.66 -6.19
CA VAL A 22 3.74 -3.30 -5.99
C VAL A 22 2.67 -2.22 -5.75
N LEU A 23 2.99 -1.23 -4.90
CA LEU A 23 2.10 -0.12 -4.60
C LEU A 23 1.83 0.73 -5.85
N MET A 24 2.87 1.04 -6.63
CA MET A 24 2.75 1.79 -7.89
C MET A 24 1.92 1.03 -8.92
N ASN A 25 2.18 -0.26 -9.11
CA ASN A 25 1.45 -1.08 -10.06
C ASN A 25 -0.03 -1.19 -9.68
N PHE A 26 -0.33 -1.39 -8.38
CA PHE A 26 -1.70 -1.38 -7.89
C PHE A 26 -2.40 -0.05 -8.20
N VAL A 27 -1.73 1.07 -7.95
CA VAL A 27 -2.30 2.40 -8.19
C VAL A 27 -2.45 2.70 -9.68
N ASN A 28 -1.51 2.26 -10.52
CA ASN A 28 -1.61 2.40 -11.96
C ASN A 28 -2.82 1.59 -12.50
N LYS A 29 -3.06 0.41 -11.95
CA LYS A 29 -4.15 -0.48 -12.37
C LYS A 29 -5.53 -0.09 -11.83
N TYR A 30 -5.62 0.27 -10.54
CA TYR A 30 -6.89 0.52 -9.84
C TYR A 30 -7.14 1.98 -9.46
N GLY A 31 -6.10 2.81 -9.49
CA GLY A 31 -6.14 4.20 -9.01
C GLY A 31 -5.87 4.34 -7.50
N PRO A 32 -5.48 5.54 -7.03
CA PRO A 32 -5.11 5.82 -5.64
C PRO A 32 -6.32 5.99 -4.70
N LYS A 33 -7.37 5.18 -4.88
CA LYS A 33 -8.65 5.29 -4.16
C LYS A 33 -8.85 4.20 -3.11
N ASP A 34 -8.50 2.96 -3.43
CA ASP A 34 -8.90 1.78 -2.63
C ASP A 34 -7.71 1.04 -2.02
N TRP A 35 -7.00 1.69 -1.09
CA TRP A 35 -5.83 1.13 -0.38
C TRP A 35 -6.17 -0.08 0.52
N SER A 36 -7.42 -0.20 0.94
CA SER A 36 -7.90 -1.34 1.72
C SER A 36 -7.85 -2.64 0.90
N THR A 37 -8.03 -2.53 -0.41
CA THR A 37 -7.99 -3.66 -1.35
C THR A 37 -6.59 -4.26 -1.44
N ILE A 38 -5.53 -3.46 -1.32
CA ILE A 38 -4.14 -3.95 -1.28
C ILE A 38 -3.97 -4.98 -0.15
N ARG A 39 -4.47 -4.66 1.05
CA ARG A 39 -4.45 -5.59 2.19
C ARG A 39 -5.38 -6.77 1.96
N SER A 40 -6.57 -6.52 1.42
CA SER A 40 -7.54 -7.59 1.12
C SER A 40 -7.01 -8.59 0.10
N MET A 41 -6.15 -8.15 -0.83
CA MET A 41 -5.48 -8.98 -1.82
C MET A 41 -4.17 -9.59 -1.30
N GLY A 42 -3.73 -9.23 -0.08
CA GLY A 42 -2.45 -9.69 0.47
C GLY A 42 -1.23 -9.22 -0.31
N LEU A 43 -1.33 -8.14 -1.11
CA LEU A 43 -0.24 -7.69 -1.99
C LEU A 43 0.96 -7.16 -1.22
N LEU A 44 0.72 -6.59 -0.03
CA LEU A 44 1.76 -5.99 0.80
C LEU A 44 1.53 -6.33 2.28
N PRO A 45 2.59 -6.58 3.06
CA PRO A 45 2.53 -6.74 4.52
C PRO A 45 2.38 -5.38 5.23
N ARG A 46 1.59 -4.47 4.66
CA ARG A 46 1.38 -3.08 5.11
C ARG A 46 -0.11 -2.79 5.22
N THR A 47 -0.47 -1.90 6.15
CA THR A 47 -1.85 -1.45 6.28
C THR A 47 -2.22 -0.49 5.16
N GLY A 48 -3.48 -0.48 4.74
CA GLY A 48 -3.96 0.47 3.72
C GLY A 48 -3.67 1.94 4.07
N LYS A 49 -3.67 2.29 5.36
CA LYS A 49 -3.25 3.62 5.84
C LYS A 49 -1.77 3.92 5.52
N SER A 50 -0.88 2.95 5.74
CA SER A 50 0.54 3.06 5.39
C SER A 50 0.74 3.17 3.88
N CYS A 51 0.05 2.36 3.08
CA CYS A 51 0.09 2.39 1.63
C CYS A 51 -0.30 3.78 1.07
N ARG A 52 -1.42 4.33 1.57
CA ARG A 52 -1.84 5.69 1.22
C ARG A 52 -0.78 6.72 1.57
N LEU A 53 -0.20 6.64 2.78
CA LEU A 53 0.82 7.58 3.24
C LEU A 53 2.08 7.52 2.36
N ARG A 54 2.56 6.31 2.02
CA ARG A 54 3.72 6.14 1.15
C ARG A 54 3.46 6.71 -0.24
N TRP A 55 2.30 6.43 -0.80
CA TRP A 55 1.92 6.95 -2.10
C TRP A 55 1.95 8.49 -2.12
N VAL A 56 1.25 9.15 -1.20
CA VAL A 56 1.16 10.61 -1.21
C VAL A 56 2.47 11.32 -0.85
N ASN A 57 3.35 10.70 -0.05
CA ASN A 57 4.61 11.31 0.39
C ASN A 57 5.79 11.05 -0.56
N LYS A 58 5.82 9.91 -1.25
CA LYS A 58 7.02 9.47 -1.99
C LYS A 58 6.76 9.04 -3.43
N LEU A 59 5.60 8.46 -3.73
CA LEU A 59 5.35 7.87 -5.06
C LEU A 59 4.43 8.69 -5.95
N ARG A 60 3.75 9.71 -5.41
CA ARG A 60 2.79 10.53 -6.16
C ARG A 60 3.53 11.26 -7.28
N PRO A 61 3.28 10.93 -8.56
CA PRO A 61 4.04 11.48 -9.70
C PRO A 61 3.74 12.96 -9.96
N ASN A 62 2.67 13.52 -9.38
CA ASN A 62 2.33 14.94 -9.48
C ASN A 62 3.07 15.84 -8.47
N LEU A 63 3.96 15.29 -7.65
CA LEU A 63 4.92 16.10 -6.88
C LEU A 63 6.19 16.26 -7.73
N LYS A 64 6.13 17.17 -8.71
CA LYS A 64 7.34 17.73 -9.31
C LYS A 64 8.14 18.38 -8.16
N MET A 65 9.36 17.92 -7.92
CA MET A 65 10.41 18.85 -7.53
C MET A 65 10.81 19.66 -8.77
#